data_AF-A0A9E3PYY1-F1
#
_entry.id   AF-A0A9E3PYY1-F1
#
_cell.length_a   1.000
_cell.length_b   1.000
_cell.length_c   1.000
_cell.angle_alpha   90.00
_cell.angle_beta   90.00
_cell.angle_gamma   90.00
#
_symmetry.space_group_name_H-M   'P 1'
#
loop_
_entity.id
_entity.type
_entity.pdbx_description
1 polymer ?
#
loop_
_entity_poly.entity_id
_entity_poly.type
_entity_poly.pdbx_seq_one_letter_code
_entity_poly.pdbx_strand_id
1 'polypeptide(L)'
;MAAVLAGCGGSKAPDGNKRDDAPSPTAKTATATPAAATVTASRAEVEQAWRCRGLISAAFAARTILKAEMPAELADVRLGAVNFWIERAGTLRAPGMTEEELDALTAKSARILMTREAIDKAAPDIRACLDLQKTL
;
A
#
# COMPACT_ATOMS: atom_id res chain seq x y z
N MET A 1 22.76 -27.93 20.87
CA MET A 1 21.80 -28.15 21.97
C MET A 1 20.43 -28.34 21.34
N ALA A 2 19.91 -29.57 21.42
CA ALA A 2 18.60 -29.96 20.94
C ALA A 2 17.69 -30.14 22.16
N ALA A 3 16.45 -29.68 22.08
CA ALA A 3 15.35 -30.22 22.86
C ALA A 3 14.03 -29.89 22.15
N VAL A 4 13.45 -30.90 21.53
CA VAL A 4 12.11 -30.91 20.96
C VAL A 4 11.36 -32.05 21.66
N LEU A 5 10.19 -31.68 22.19
CA LEU A 5 8.98 -32.49 22.47
C LEU A 5 9.04 -33.64 23.48
N ALA A 6 8.20 -33.57 24.52
CA ALA A 6 6.99 -34.41 24.65
C ALA A 6 6.31 -34.13 26.01
N GLY A 7 4.98 -34.09 26.01
CA GLY A 7 4.18 -33.63 27.14
C GLY A 7 3.82 -34.66 28.21
N CYS A 8 2.96 -34.21 29.13
CA CYS A 8 2.03 -34.92 30.01
C CYS A 8 1.17 -33.79 30.62
N GLY A 9 -0.16 -33.72 30.56
CA GLY A 9 -1.13 -34.79 30.75
C GLY A 9 -1.44 -34.94 32.24
N GLY A 10 -2.55 -34.37 32.75
CA GLY A 10 -3.18 -34.85 33.99
C GLY A 10 -3.86 -33.85 34.95
N SER A 11 -5.18 -33.65 34.75
CA SER A 11 -6.26 -33.83 35.75
C SER A 11 -6.60 -32.81 36.89
N LYS A 12 -7.84 -32.28 36.77
CA LYS A 12 -8.91 -32.02 37.77
C LYS A 12 -8.92 -30.80 38.73
N ALA A 13 -9.73 -29.79 38.35
CA ALA A 13 -10.87 -29.06 39.02
C ALA A 13 -10.75 -28.54 40.49
N PRO A 14 -11.52 -27.51 40.96
CA PRO A 14 -12.78 -26.95 40.41
C PRO A 14 -12.96 -25.40 40.43
N ASP A 15 -14.09 -24.98 39.85
CA ASP A 15 -14.88 -23.74 39.97
C ASP A 15 -14.29 -22.47 40.61
N GLY A 16 -14.26 -21.39 39.82
CA GLY A 16 -14.02 -20.04 40.31
C GLY A 16 -14.12 -18.96 39.22
N ASN A 17 -15.32 -18.44 39.01
CA ASN A 17 -15.64 -17.08 38.54
C ASN A 17 -14.47 -16.18 38.05
N LYS A 18 -14.40 -15.88 36.74
CA LYS A 18 -14.49 -14.51 36.14
C LYS A 18 -13.72 -14.36 34.82
N ARG A 19 -14.41 -13.66 33.90
CA ARG A 19 -13.99 -12.90 32.71
C ARG A 19 -13.89 -13.66 31.40
N ASP A 20 -14.75 -13.23 30.49
CA ASP A 20 -14.78 -13.51 29.06
C ASP A 20 -13.37 -13.60 28.47
N ASP A 21 -13.04 -14.79 27.96
CA ASP A 21 -11.88 -14.99 27.11
C ASP A 21 -11.98 -14.03 25.92
N ALA A 22 -11.02 -13.12 25.84
CA ALA A 22 -10.78 -12.36 24.63
C ALA A 22 -10.65 -13.35 23.45
N PRO A 23 -11.30 -13.11 22.30
CA PRO A 23 -11.16 -14.00 21.17
C PRO A 23 -9.68 -14.13 20.82
N SER A 24 -9.17 -15.36 20.87
CA SER A 24 -7.84 -15.71 20.36
C SER A 24 -7.68 -15.08 18.97
N PRO A 25 -6.56 -14.38 18.68
CA PRO A 25 -6.30 -13.89 17.34
C PRO A 25 -6.23 -15.12 16.43
N THR A 26 -7.31 -15.37 15.70
CA THR A 26 -7.32 -16.33 14.61
C THR A 26 -6.21 -15.87 13.70
N ALA A 27 -5.15 -16.67 13.60
CA ALA A 27 -4.11 -16.45 12.62
C ALA A 27 -4.82 -16.40 11.27
N LYS A 28 -5.06 -15.18 10.76
CA LYS A 28 -5.50 -14.97 9.39
C LYS A 28 -4.38 -15.57 8.56
N THR A 29 -4.60 -16.78 8.08
CA THR A 29 -3.82 -17.33 6.99
C THR A 29 -3.91 -16.27 5.91
N ALA A 30 -2.80 -15.56 5.68
CA ALA A 30 -2.72 -14.59 4.60
C ALA A 30 -3.01 -15.39 3.32
N THR A 31 -4.23 -15.24 2.80
CA THR A 31 -4.56 -15.77 1.49
C THR A 31 -3.57 -15.11 0.56
N ALA A 32 -2.59 -15.88 0.07
CA ALA A 32 -1.64 -15.40 -0.91
C ALA A 32 -2.48 -14.98 -2.13
N THR A 33 -2.64 -13.67 -2.30
CA THR A 33 -3.22 -13.11 -3.51
C THR A 33 -2.42 -13.70 -4.68
N PRO A 34 -3.06 -14.35 -5.66
CA PRO A 34 -2.34 -14.87 -6.81
C PRO A 34 -1.50 -13.73 -7.39
N ALA A 35 -0.20 -13.99 -7.57
CA ALA A 35 0.71 -12.99 -8.13
C ALA A 35 0.14 -12.54 -9.47
N ALA A 36 -0.22 -11.27 -9.57
CA ALA A 36 -0.63 -10.68 -10.84
C ALA A 36 0.49 -10.93 -11.86
N ALA A 37 0.12 -11.23 -13.10
CA ALA A 37 1.10 -11.40 -14.17
C ALA A 37 2.03 -10.19 -14.21
N THR A 38 3.32 -10.42 -14.04
CA THR A 38 4.31 -9.35 -14.02
C THR A 38 4.68 -8.97 -15.43
N VAL A 39 4.87 -7.67 -15.67
CA VAL A 39 5.30 -7.12 -16.95
C VAL A 39 6.73 -6.62 -16.79
N THR A 40 7.64 -7.12 -17.61
CA THR A 40 9.03 -6.65 -17.60
C THR A 40 9.10 -5.21 -18.11
N ALA A 41 9.72 -4.33 -17.34
CA ALA A 41 9.95 -2.93 -17.67
C ALA A 41 11.35 -2.51 -17.22
N SER A 42 11.80 -1.32 -17.64
CA SER A 42 13.03 -0.74 -17.12
C SER A 42 12.89 -0.37 -15.63
N ARG A 43 14.03 -0.30 -14.93
CA ARG A 43 14.06 0.16 -13.52
C ARG A 43 13.43 1.55 -13.36
N ALA A 44 13.70 2.47 -14.29
CA ALA A 44 13.15 3.82 -14.28
C ALA A 44 11.61 3.82 -14.39
N GLU A 45 11.02 2.96 -15.23
CA GLU A 45 9.57 2.83 -15.37
C GLU A 45 8.92 2.27 -14.10
N VAL A 46 9.54 1.27 -13.46
CA VAL A 46 9.06 0.72 -12.18
C VAL A 46 9.06 1.80 -11.10
N GLU A 47 10.18 2.52 -10.96
CA GLU A 47 10.31 3.61 -9.98
C GLU A 47 9.31 4.75 -10.22
N GLN A 48 9.10 5.12 -11.49
CA GLN A 48 8.11 6.14 -11.87
C GLN A 48 6.68 5.69 -11.56
N ALA A 49 6.33 4.43 -11.86
CA ALA A 49 5.00 3.89 -11.57
C ALA A 49 4.72 3.90 -10.06
N TRP A 50 5.67 3.46 -9.24
CA TRP A 50 5.55 3.53 -7.78
C TRP A 50 5.43 4.98 -7.28
N ARG A 51 6.24 5.91 -7.80
CA ARG A 51 6.14 7.34 -7.45
C ARG A 51 4.75 7.89 -7.77
N CYS A 52 4.22 7.63 -8.97
CA CYS A 52 2.91 8.12 -9.38
C CYS A 52 1.78 7.47 -8.58
N ARG A 53 1.87 6.17 -8.27
CA ARG A 53 0.96 5.49 -7.35
C ARG A 53 0.89 6.18 -6.00
N GLY A 54 2.04 6.55 -5.44
CA GLY A 54 2.15 7.30 -4.19
C GLY A 54 1.47 8.67 -4.23
N LEU A 55 1.84 9.48 -5.21
CA LEU A 55 1.33 10.85 -5.37
C LEU A 55 -0.18 10.89 -5.61
N ILE A 56 -0.69 10.04 -6.51
CA ILE A 56 -2.10 10.02 -6.88
C ILE A 56 -2.96 9.48 -5.72
N SER A 57 -2.49 8.45 -5.01
CA SER A 57 -3.17 7.96 -3.81
C SER A 57 -3.22 9.03 -2.72
N ALA A 58 -2.11 9.73 -2.50
CA ALA A 58 -2.04 10.81 -1.51
C ALA A 58 -2.94 11.99 -1.88
N ALA A 59 -2.98 12.38 -3.16
CA ALA A 59 -3.87 13.44 -3.65
C ALA A 59 -5.35 13.07 -3.51
N PHE A 60 -5.71 11.82 -3.82
CA PHE A 60 -7.07 11.31 -3.62
C PHE A 60 -7.48 11.32 -2.15
N ALA A 61 -6.59 10.89 -1.24
CA ALA A 61 -6.83 10.95 0.20
C ALA A 61 -6.92 12.40 0.70
N ALA A 62 -6.05 13.29 0.21
CA ALA A 62 -6.06 14.70 0.57
C ALA A 62 -7.40 15.36 0.21
N ARG A 63 -7.97 15.02 -0.96
CA ARG A 63 -9.31 15.49 -1.38
C ARG A 63 -10.40 15.17 -0.36
N THR A 64 -10.38 13.98 0.25
CA THR A 64 -11.44 13.58 1.20
C THR A 64 -11.33 14.33 2.52
N ILE A 65 -10.13 14.77 2.87
CA ILE A 65 -9.80 15.45 4.13
C ILE A 65 -9.95 16.97 3.98
N LEU A 66 -9.30 17.56 2.98
CA LEU A 66 -9.18 19.01 2.80
C LEU A 66 -10.36 19.64 2.04
N LYS A 67 -11.11 18.85 1.28
CA LYS A 67 -12.34 19.26 0.57
C LYS A 67 -12.26 20.65 -0.08
N ALA A 68 -12.72 21.71 0.61
CA ALA A 68 -12.75 23.09 0.13
C ALA A 68 -11.36 23.70 -0.13
N GLU A 69 -10.32 23.21 0.55
CA GLU A 69 -8.94 23.66 0.34
C GLU A 69 -8.24 22.93 -0.80
N MET A 70 -8.89 21.98 -1.47
CA MET A 70 -8.29 21.28 -2.60
C MET A 70 -8.16 22.21 -3.82
N PRO A 71 -6.98 22.33 -4.44
CA PRO A 71 -6.86 23.00 -5.73
C PRO A 71 -7.84 22.40 -6.75
N ALA A 72 -8.55 23.25 -7.50
CA ALA A 72 -9.56 22.83 -8.47
C ALA A 72 -8.98 21.84 -9.50
N GLU A 73 -7.75 22.09 -9.94
CA GLU A 73 -6.99 21.24 -10.86
C GLU A 73 -6.74 19.80 -10.35
N LEU A 74 -6.81 19.58 -9.04
CA LEU A 74 -6.63 18.26 -8.42
C LEU A 74 -7.93 17.69 -7.82
N ALA A 75 -9.02 18.46 -7.81
CA ALA A 75 -10.33 17.99 -7.36
C ALA A 75 -10.83 16.79 -8.21
N ASP A 76 -10.36 16.72 -9.45
CA ASP A 76 -10.70 15.68 -10.42
C ASP A 76 -9.86 14.41 -10.33
N VAL A 77 -8.93 14.29 -9.39
CA VAL A 77 -8.24 13.01 -9.14
C VAL A 77 -9.30 11.97 -8.72
N ARG A 78 -9.72 11.10 -9.64
CA ARG A 78 -10.76 10.08 -9.41
C ARG A 78 -10.17 8.77 -8.92
N LEU A 79 -11.03 7.90 -8.38
CA LEU A 79 -10.66 6.54 -7.98
C LEU A 79 -10.07 5.75 -9.15
N GLY A 80 -10.52 6.00 -10.39
CA GLY A 80 -9.95 5.35 -11.58
C GLY A 80 -8.45 5.65 -11.78
N ALA A 81 -7.99 6.87 -11.50
CA ALA A 81 -6.56 7.19 -11.57
C ALA A 81 -5.76 6.49 -10.46
N VAL A 82 -6.34 6.37 -9.26
CA VAL A 82 -5.73 5.61 -8.15
C VAL A 82 -5.59 4.14 -8.54
N ASN A 83 -6.67 3.51 -9.02
CA ASN A 83 -6.67 2.10 -9.41
C ASN A 83 -5.67 1.83 -10.55
N PHE A 84 -5.64 2.70 -11.57
CA PHE A 84 -4.68 2.60 -12.67
C PHE A 84 -3.24 2.52 -12.17
N TRP A 85 -2.84 3.44 -11.28
CA TRP A 85 -1.46 3.46 -10.80
C TRP A 85 -1.15 2.36 -9.79
N ILE A 86 -2.14 1.89 -9.01
CA ILE A 86 -2.01 0.70 -8.16
C ILE A 86 -1.71 -0.53 -9.01
N GLU A 87 -2.53 -0.78 -10.04
CA GLU A 87 -2.37 -1.93 -10.93
C GLU A 87 -1.06 -1.84 -11.71
N ARG A 88 -0.75 -0.68 -12.28
CA ARG A 88 0.50 -0.49 -13.03
C ARG A 88 1.73 -0.70 -12.16
N ALA A 89 1.81 -0.05 -11.00
CA ALA A 89 2.96 -0.25 -10.10
C ALA A 89 3.06 -1.70 -9.58
N GLY A 90 1.92 -2.34 -9.33
CA GLY A 90 1.86 -3.72 -8.87
C GLY A 90 2.32 -4.75 -9.91
N THR A 91 2.14 -4.48 -11.20
CA THR A 91 2.46 -5.39 -12.30
C THR A 91 3.88 -5.22 -12.85
N LEU A 92 4.45 -4.01 -12.84
CA LEU A 92 5.77 -3.77 -13.43
C LEU A 92 6.90 -4.39 -12.59
N ARG A 93 7.86 -5.03 -13.26
CA ARG A 93 9.10 -5.58 -12.66
C ARG A 93 10.31 -5.28 -13.54
N ALA A 94 11.42 -4.87 -12.93
CA ALA A 94 12.68 -4.68 -13.63
C ALA A 94 13.59 -5.91 -13.51
N PRO A 95 14.34 -6.29 -14.56
CA PRO A 95 15.30 -7.38 -14.47
C PRO A 95 16.31 -7.14 -13.34
N GLY A 96 16.49 -8.15 -12.48
CA GLY A 96 17.43 -8.09 -11.36
C GLY A 96 16.96 -7.25 -10.16
N MET A 97 15.73 -6.71 -10.16
CA MET A 97 15.17 -6.04 -9.00
C MET A 97 14.68 -7.06 -7.96
N THR A 98 15.11 -6.93 -6.71
CA THR A 98 14.69 -7.83 -5.63
C THR A 98 13.35 -7.40 -5.02
N GLU A 99 12.68 -8.31 -4.31
CA GLU A 99 11.47 -7.98 -3.53
C GLU A 99 11.77 -6.92 -2.46
N GLU A 100 12.95 -6.95 -1.84
CA GLU A 100 13.37 -5.94 -0.85
C GLU A 100 13.51 -4.54 -1.47
N GLU A 101 14.00 -4.47 -2.72
CA GLU A 101 14.03 -3.21 -3.47
C GLU A 101 12.62 -2.72 -3.80
N LEU A 102 11.69 -3.62 -4.15
CA LEU A 102 10.28 -3.29 -4.38
C LEU A 102 9.57 -2.82 -3.11
N ASP A 103 9.83 -3.46 -1.97
CA ASP A 103 9.31 -3.04 -0.67
C ASP A 103 9.86 -1.65 -0.29
N ALA A 104 11.15 -1.41 -0.53
CA ALA A 104 11.76 -0.11 -0.32
C ALA A 104 11.14 0.97 -1.23
N LEU A 105 10.83 0.65 -2.49
CA LEU A 105 10.11 1.55 -3.40
C LEU A 105 8.68 1.81 -2.93
N THR A 106 7.98 0.78 -2.49
CA THR A 106 6.63 0.89 -1.94
C THR A 106 6.62 1.83 -0.74
N ALA A 107 7.54 1.64 0.21
CA ALA A 107 7.70 2.49 1.37
C ALA A 107 8.05 3.94 1.01
N LYS A 108 9.02 4.15 0.10
CA LYS A 108 9.41 5.49 -0.39
C LYS A 108 8.31 6.20 -1.16
N SER A 109 7.40 5.44 -1.79
CA SER A 109 6.26 5.98 -2.52
C SER A 109 5.13 6.45 -1.61
N ALA A 110 5.07 5.99 -0.35
CA ALA A 110 4.04 6.41 0.58
C ALA A 110 4.18 7.92 0.85
N ARG A 111 3.11 8.68 0.58
CA ARG A 111 3.08 10.14 0.78
C ARG A 111 1.85 10.57 1.56
N ILE A 112 2.03 11.63 2.33
CA ILE A 112 1.00 12.25 3.16
C ILE A 112 0.90 13.70 2.71
N LEU A 113 -0.25 14.08 2.15
CA LEU A 113 -0.53 15.44 1.68
C LEU A 113 -1.71 16.01 2.48
N MET A 114 -1.46 16.35 3.74
CA MET A 114 -2.52 16.74 4.71
C MET A 114 -2.68 18.25 4.86
N THR A 115 -1.93 19.05 4.11
CA THR A 115 -2.01 20.52 4.14
C THR A 115 -2.10 21.09 2.73
N ARG A 116 -2.66 22.30 2.61
CA ARG A 116 -2.70 23.04 1.34
C ARG A 116 -1.31 23.23 0.73
N GLU A 117 -0.34 23.67 1.53
CA GLU A 117 1.04 23.87 1.09
C GLU A 117 1.68 22.58 0.55
N ALA A 118 1.46 21.44 1.23
CA ALA A 118 1.99 20.16 0.78
C ALA A 118 1.38 19.75 -0.57
N ILE A 119 0.08 19.98 -0.77
CA ILE A 119 -0.57 19.75 -2.05
C ILE A 119 0.00 20.69 -3.12
N ASP A 120 0.05 22.00 -2.87
CA ASP A 120 0.48 22.98 -3.86
C ASP A 120 1.92 22.68 -4.33
N LYS A 121 2.80 22.28 -3.41
CA LYS A 121 4.16 21.83 -3.72
C LYS A 121 4.20 20.54 -4.57
N ALA A 122 3.27 19.62 -4.33
CA ALA A 122 3.18 18.34 -5.06
C ALA A 122 2.37 18.45 -6.37
N ALA A 123 1.61 19.52 -6.57
CA ALA A 123 0.68 19.67 -7.69
C ALA A 123 1.33 19.53 -9.08
N PRO A 124 2.55 20.06 -9.36
CA PRO A 124 3.22 19.82 -10.63
C PRO A 124 3.49 18.34 -10.90
N ASP A 125 3.96 17.61 -9.90
CA ASP A 125 4.26 16.17 -10.02
C ASP A 125 2.98 15.34 -10.19
N ILE A 126 1.92 15.70 -9.47
CA ILE A 126 0.62 15.05 -9.59
C ILE A 126 0.07 15.23 -11.01
N ARG A 127 0.17 16.45 -11.56
CA ARG A 127 -0.21 16.74 -12.96
C ARG A 127 0.60 15.92 -13.95
N ALA A 128 1.92 15.86 -13.77
CA ALA A 128 2.78 15.05 -14.62
C ALA A 128 2.39 13.56 -14.62
N CYS A 129 2.01 13.00 -13.46
CA CYS A 129 1.51 11.62 -13.38
C CYS A 129 0.14 11.43 -14.06
N LEU A 130 -0.78 12.40 -13.95
CA LEU A 130 -2.06 12.35 -14.64
C LEU A 130 -1.89 12.45 -16.17
N ASP A 131 -0.97 13.29 -16.64
CA ASP A 131 -0.68 13.42 -18.06
C ASP A 131 0.03 12.18 -18.61
N LEU A 132 0.99 11.64 -17.86
CA LEU A 132 1.65 10.38 -18.21
C LEU A 132 0.63 9.24 -18.36
N GLN A 133 -0.34 9.12 -17.44
CA GLN A 133 -1.40 8.11 -17.52
C GLN A 133 -2.17 8.17 -18.85
N LYS A 134 -2.37 9.35 -19.44
CA LYS A 134 -3.09 9.50 -20.72
C LYS A 134 -2.30 8.97 -21.93
N THR A 135 -1.00 8.77 -21.75
CA THR A 135 -0.06 8.35 -22.80
C THR A 135 0.38 6.89 -22.69
N LEU A 136 -0.05 6.20 -21.62
CA LEU A 136 0.28 4.82 -21.29
C LEU A 136 -0.89 3.88 -21.59
#